data_AF-A0AAW4JYB6-F1
#
_entry.id   AF-A0AAW4JYB6-F1
#
_cell.length_a   1.000
_cell.length_b   1.000
_cell.length_c   1.000
_cell.angle_alpha   90.00
_cell.angle_beta   90.00
_cell.angle_gamma   90.00
#
_symmetry.space_group_name_H-M   'P 1'
#
loop_
_entity.id
_entity.type
_entity.pdbx_description
1 polymer ?
#
loop_
_entity_poly.entity_id
_entity_poly.type
_entity_poly.pdbx_seq_one_letter_code
_entity_poly.pdbx_strand_id
1 'polypeptide(L)'
;MRKLFSILLLSFFFFIVMSNCNARKDTTKEKAITNYMLSCGPGGTIDSCNAACGATYGETVTNANLQALNTCTSNCSNNCNVLNLLIQFNNLNK
;
A
#
# COMPACT_ATOMS: atom_id res chain seq x y z
N MET A 1 -50.87 11.09 -18.38
CA MET A 1 -49.45 11.50 -18.26
C MET A 1 -48.84 11.26 -16.87
N ARG A 2 -49.52 11.56 -15.75
CA ARG A 2 -48.98 11.30 -14.38
C ARG A 2 -48.52 9.85 -14.11
N LYS A 3 -49.27 8.84 -14.59
CA LYS A 3 -48.92 7.42 -14.38
C LYS A 3 -47.64 6.99 -15.11
N LEU A 4 -47.40 7.52 -16.32
CA LEU A 4 -46.18 7.23 -17.09
C LEU A 4 -44.95 7.86 -16.44
N PHE A 5 -45.08 9.07 -15.90
CA PHE A 5 -44.00 9.75 -15.18
C PHE A 5 -43.60 8.99 -13.90
N SER A 6 -44.59 8.43 -13.20
CA SER A 6 -44.37 7.61 -12.00
C SER A 6 -43.62 6.31 -12.31
N ILE A 7 -43.94 5.65 -13.43
CA ILE A 7 -43.28 4.42 -13.86
C ILE A 7 -41.83 4.72 -14.27
N LEU A 8 -41.61 5.81 -15.00
CA LEU A 8 -40.27 6.26 -15.41
C LEU A 8 -39.36 6.55 -14.21
N LEU A 9 -39.89 7.25 -13.20
CA LEU A 9 -39.17 7.52 -11.96
C LEU A 9 -38.82 6.24 -11.19
N LEU A 10 -39.74 5.29 -11.11
CA LEU A 10 -39.50 4.00 -10.45
C LEU A 10 -38.44 3.17 -11.18
N SER A 11 -38.48 3.13 -12.52
CA SER A 11 -37.44 2.45 -13.30
C SER A 11 -36.08 3.13 -13.15
N PHE A 12 -36.03 4.46 -13.16
CA PHE A 12 -34.78 5.20 -12.99
C PHE A 12 -34.17 4.96 -11.60
N PHE A 13 -35.00 4.95 -10.56
CA PHE A 13 -34.57 4.63 -9.19
C PHE A 13 -34.04 3.20 -9.09
N PHE A 14 -34.67 2.24 -9.76
CA PHE A 14 -34.22 0.85 -9.79
C PHE A 14 -32.85 0.70 -10.48
N PHE A 15 -32.60 1.42 -11.57
CA PHE A 15 -31.30 1.44 -12.24
C PHE A 15 -30.18 2.06 -11.38
N ILE A 16 -30.47 3.10 -10.59
CA ILE A 16 -29.51 3.72 -9.65
C ILE A 16 -29.11 2.74 -8.53
N VAL A 17 -30.07 1.96 -8.02
CA VAL A 17 -29.81 0.98 -6.96
C VAL A 17 -28.96 -0.19 -7.48
N MET A 18 -29.23 -0.67 -8.70
CA MET A 18 -28.47 -1.76 -9.31
C MET A 18 -27.05 -1.36 -9.76
N SER A 19 -26.82 -0.10 -10.14
CA SER A 19 -25.51 0.38 -10.58
C SER A 19 -24.48 0.55 -9.44
N ASN A 20 -24.93 0.50 -8.17
CA ASN A 20 -24.04 0.52 -7.00
C ASN A 20 -23.64 -0.87 -6.48
N CYS A 21 -24.09 -1.96 -7.11
CA CYS A 21 -23.59 -3.31 -6.87
C CYS A 21 -22.31 -3.60 -7.67
N ASN A 22 -21.28 -2.77 -7.51
CA ASN A 22 -19.94 -3.14 -7.97
C ASN A 22 -19.26 -3.93 -6.84
N ALA A 23 -18.80 -5.14 -7.12
CA ALA A 23 -18.00 -5.91 -6.18
C ALA A 23 -16.81 -5.04 -5.75
N ARG A 24 -16.75 -4.68 -4.46
CA ARG A 24 -15.68 -3.84 -3.91
C ARG A 24 -14.36 -4.57 -4.14
N LYS A 25 -13.58 -4.14 -5.14
CA LYS A 25 -12.24 -4.69 -5.38
C LYS A 25 -11.38 -4.30 -4.18
N ASP A 26 -11.02 -5.29 -3.38
CA ASP A 26 -10.13 -5.07 -2.24
C ASP A 26 -8.70 -4.85 -2.75
N THR A 27 -8.28 -3.58 -2.76
CA THR A 27 -6.96 -3.14 -3.20
C THR A 27 -5.94 -3.12 -2.05
N THR A 28 -6.32 -3.58 -0.86
CA THR A 28 -5.46 -3.51 0.34
C THR A 28 -4.15 -4.30 0.14
N LYS A 29 -4.23 -5.47 -0.50
CA LYS A 29 -3.07 -6.31 -0.84
C LYS A 29 -2.14 -5.63 -1.85
N GLU A 30 -2.71 -5.08 -2.93
CA GLU A 30 -1.95 -4.36 -3.96
C GLU A 30 -1.24 -3.13 -3.34
N LYS A 31 -1.91 -2.38 -2.46
CA LYS A 31 -1.31 -1.26 -1.72
C LYS A 31 -0.20 -1.70 -0.77
N ALA A 32 -0.38 -2.81 -0.05
CA ALA A 32 0.61 -3.31 0.89
C ALA A 32 1.91 -3.73 0.16
N ILE A 33 1.80 -4.46 -0.96
CA ILE A 33 2.96 -4.83 -1.80
C ILE A 33 3.62 -3.57 -2.36
N THR A 34 2.83 -2.64 -2.90
CA THR A 34 3.38 -1.43 -3.54
C THR A 34 4.13 -0.58 -2.53
N ASN A 35 3.56 -0.38 -1.34
CA ASN A 35 4.25 0.34 -0.25
C ASN A 35 5.51 -0.39 0.19
N TYR A 36 5.47 -1.72 0.32
CA TYR A 36 6.65 -2.51 0.65
C TYR A 36 7.75 -2.35 -0.38
N MET A 37 7.44 -2.45 -1.67
CA MET A 37 8.42 -2.26 -2.74
C MET A 37 8.98 -0.84 -2.80
N LEU A 38 8.14 0.18 -2.56
CA LEU A 38 8.57 1.58 -2.51
C LEU A 38 9.49 1.85 -1.32
N SER A 39 9.20 1.26 -0.15
CA SER A 39 10.00 1.45 1.05
C SER A 39 11.32 0.66 1.04
N CYS A 40 11.36 -0.48 0.36
CA CYS A 40 12.49 -1.41 0.42
C CYS A 40 13.36 -1.42 -0.83
N GLY A 41 12.91 -0.71 -1.87
CA GLY A 41 13.63 -0.56 -3.11
C GLY A 41 13.79 -1.87 -3.91
N PRO A 42 14.56 -1.82 -5.01
CA PRO A 42 14.85 -3.00 -5.81
C PRO A 42 15.62 -4.03 -4.96
N GLY A 43 15.00 -5.20 -4.75
CA GLY A 43 15.52 -6.27 -3.91
C GLY A 43 14.58 -6.66 -2.77
N GLY A 44 13.71 -5.75 -2.31
CA GLY A 44 12.64 -6.08 -1.36
C GLY A 44 13.12 -6.70 -0.04
N THR A 45 14.35 -6.41 0.37
CA THR A 45 14.95 -6.93 1.62
C THR A 45 15.50 -5.79 2.47
N ILE A 46 15.75 -6.09 3.73
CA ILE A 46 16.43 -5.16 4.63
C ILE A 46 17.84 -4.81 4.12
N ASP A 47 18.54 -5.79 3.51
CA ASP A 47 19.89 -5.61 3.00
C ASP A 47 19.92 -4.68 1.79
N SER A 48 18.99 -4.84 0.85
CA SER A 48 18.87 -3.93 -0.30
C SER A 48 18.53 -2.49 0.14
N CYS A 49 17.66 -2.35 1.13
CA CYS A 49 17.31 -1.05 1.70
C CYS A 49 18.50 -0.40 2.42
N ASN A 50 19.23 -1.17 3.23
CA ASN A 50 20.44 -0.68 3.92
C ASN A 50 21.56 -0.29 2.94
N ALA A 51 21.74 -1.05 1.86
CA ALA A 51 22.69 -0.70 0.79
C ALA A 51 22.33 0.62 0.11
N ALA A 52 21.03 0.87 -0.15
CA ALA A 52 20.56 2.14 -0.69
C ALA A 52 20.78 3.31 0.29
N CYS A 53 20.59 3.08 1.60
CA CYS A 53 20.93 4.05 2.64
C CYS A 53 22.44 4.38 2.63
N GLY A 54 23.30 3.37 2.52
CA GLY A 54 24.74 3.52 2.43
C GLY A 54 25.18 4.28 1.17
N ALA A 55 24.55 4.01 0.03
CA ALA A 55 24.82 4.74 -1.22
C ALA A 55 24.40 6.23 -1.14
N THR A 56 23.36 6.55 -0.37
CA THR A 56 22.81 7.92 -0.26
C THR A 56 23.53 8.76 0.79
N TYR A 57 23.80 8.17 1.97
CA TYR A 57 24.31 8.90 3.14
C TYR A 57 25.74 8.53 3.53
N GLY A 58 26.34 7.56 2.84
CA GLY A 58 27.65 6.99 3.13
C GLY A 58 27.55 5.69 3.92
N GLU A 59 28.46 4.76 3.66
CA GLU A 59 28.50 3.44 4.32
C GLU A 59 29.06 3.48 5.73
N THR A 60 29.82 4.53 6.05
CA THR A 60 30.47 4.70 7.36
C THR A 60 29.75 5.78 8.16
N VAL A 61 29.42 5.46 9.41
CA VAL A 61 28.81 6.41 10.34
C VAL A 61 29.84 7.49 10.72
N THR A 62 29.46 8.74 10.52
CA THR A 62 30.18 9.95 10.91
C THR A 62 29.22 10.88 11.64
N ASN A 63 29.73 11.84 12.42
CA ASN A 63 28.85 12.82 13.08
C ASN A 63 27.97 13.62 12.10
N ALA A 64 28.41 13.79 10.84
CA ALA A 64 27.68 14.54 9.82
C ALA A 64 26.50 13.76 9.21
N ASN A 65 26.59 12.42 9.13
CA ASN A 65 25.55 11.57 8.52
C ASN A 65 24.79 10.69 9.51
N LEU A 66 25.21 10.63 10.78
CA LEU A 66 24.67 9.76 11.83
C LEU A 66 23.13 9.78 11.88
N GLN A 67 22.53 10.97 11.91
CA GLN A 67 21.08 11.10 12.02
C GLN A 67 20.37 10.58 10.77
N ALA A 68 20.84 10.97 9.58
CA ALA A 68 20.22 10.59 8.32
C ALA A 68 20.37 9.08 8.05
N LEU A 69 21.58 8.54 8.26
CA LEU A 69 21.87 7.12 8.05
C LEU A 69 21.10 6.24 9.04
N ASN A 70 21.09 6.57 10.34
CA ASN A 70 20.31 5.82 11.34
C ASN A 70 18.80 5.89 11.09
N THR A 71 18.29 7.05 10.66
CA THR A 71 16.88 7.17 10.31
C THR A 71 16.53 6.28 9.13
N CYS A 72 17.39 6.25 8.11
CA CYS A 72 17.19 5.43 6.93
C CYS A 72 17.20 3.92 7.27
N THR A 73 18.23 3.43 7.99
CA THR A 73 18.34 2.01 8.35
C THR A 73 17.27 1.57 9.36
N SER A 74 16.83 2.45 10.26
CA SER A 74 15.68 2.20 11.14
C SER A 74 14.38 2.05 10.34
N ASN A 75 14.16 2.92 9.34
CA ASN A 75 13.01 2.80 8.44
C ASN A 75 13.05 1.50 7.63
N CYS A 76 14.23 1.07 7.17
CA CYS A 76 14.39 -0.24 6.53
C CYS A 76 13.97 -1.38 7.46
N SER A 77 14.39 -1.35 8.73
CA SER A 77 14.03 -2.38 9.71
C SER A 77 12.53 -2.47 9.99
N ASN A 78 11.84 -1.33 10.03
CA ASN A 78 10.41 -1.26 10.30
C ASN A 78 9.56 -1.67 9.08
N ASN A 79 9.96 -1.25 7.87
CA ASN A 79 9.13 -1.39 6.67
C ASN A 79 9.51 -2.59 5.81
N CYS A 80 10.76 -3.06 5.87
CA CYS A 80 11.30 -4.13 5.02
C CYS A 80 11.39 -5.48 5.72
N ASN A 81 10.62 -5.64 6.78
CA ASN A 81 10.46 -6.93 7.43
C ASN A 81 9.50 -7.81 6.61
N VAL A 82 10.07 -8.73 5.83
CA VAL A 82 9.34 -9.71 5.01
C VAL A 82 8.31 -10.49 5.84
N LEU A 83 8.60 -10.76 7.12
CA LEU A 83 7.70 -11.48 8.02
C LEU A 83 6.41 -10.67 8.27
N ASN A 84 6.53 -9.36 8.46
CA ASN A 84 5.37 -8.47 8.62
C ASN A 84 4.54 -8.41 7.33
N LEU A 85 5.17 -8.36 6.16
CA LEU A 85 4.46 -8.43 4.89
C LEU A 85 3.69 -9.76 4.76
N LEU A 86 4.32 -10.89 5.09
CA LEU A 86 3.69 -12.20 5.05
C LEU A 86 2.52 -12.32 6.03
N ILE A 87 2.64 -11.76 7.24
CA ILE A 87 1.58 -11.72 8.24
C ILE A 87 0.40 -10.88 7.73
N GLN A 88 0.65 -9.70 7.15
CA GLN A 88 -0.39 -8.87 6.54
C GLN A 88 -1.12 -9.63 5.41
N PHE A 89 -0.38 -10.35 4.57
CA PHE A 89 -0.96 -11.17 3.51
C PHE A 89 -1.84 -12.30 4.04
N ASN A 90 -1.36 -13.04 5.03
CA ASN A 90 -2.12 -14.13 5.65
C ASN A 90 -3.39 -13.64 6.35
N ASN A 91 -3.33 -12.49 7.02
CA ASN A 91 -4.50 -11.91 7.68
C ASN A 91 -5.53 -11.36 6.68
N LEU A 92 -5.12 -10.94 5.49
CA LEU A 92 -6.00 -10.50 4.40
C LEU A 92 -6.56 -11.66 3.54
N ASN A 93 -6.12 -12.90 3.78
CA ASN A 93 -6.58 -14.12 3.10
C ASN A 93 -7.51 -15.00 3.96
N LYS A 94 -7.86 -14.54 5.17
CA LYS A 94 -8.92 -15.14 6.00
C LYS A 94 -10.27 -14.50 5.69
#